data_AF-A0A943Q5N9-F1
#
_entry.id   AF-A0A943Q5N9-F1
#
_cell.length_a   1.000
_cell.length_b   1.000
_cell.length_c   1.000
_cell.angle_alpha   90.00
_cell.angle_beta   90.00
_cell.angle_gamma   90.00
#
_symmetry.space_group_name_H-M   'P 1'
#
loop_
_entity.id
_entity.type
_entity.pdbx_description
1 polymer ?
#
loop_
_entity_poly.entity_id
_entity_poly.type
_entity_poly.pdbx_seq_one_letter_code
_entity_poly.pdbx_strand_id
1 'polypeptide(L)'
;MRLEKIEGDLLPYLKKISLPIKEYEHPQFYRWFQTSLLTDEMIEMQLQSMPFLLWGLATQAFYWINLEENKSFYTMIYESSEAFERQKDSLPLLFRKVLAYPVRSSLTEEPLWQVQMEGISELGCRILKKLKRESRLPPELINLYWKTGFASDWQEKAMFVVTEDHASDVPNKLALYEPSPFMRFLLQNPFFNSIDLSGMTLRQCIENDLVRYTVHHKKEVYLLTLDYSEAEHQGPFTKRLFWV
;
A
#
# COMPACT_ATOMS: atom_id res chain seq x y z
N MET A 1 22.36 -4.10 0.74
CA MET A 1 21.24 -4.43 1.66
C MET A 1 21.14 -5.94 1.73
N ARG A 2 20.75 -6.47 2.88
CA ARG A 2 20.57 -7.91 3.12
C ARG A 2 19.21 -8.18 3.77
N LEU A 3 18.72 -9.41 3.57
CA LEU A 3 17.53 -9.94 4.22
C LEU A 3 17.96 -10.98 5.25
N GLU A 4 17.62 -10.75 6.51
CA GLU A 4 17.83 -11.70 7.59
C GLU A 4 16.48 -12.31 7.97
N LYS A 5 16.31 -13.62 7.73
CA LYS A 5 15.07 -14.32 8.09
C LYS A 5 14.92 -14.33 9.61
N ILE A 6 13.74 -13.96 10.09
CA ILE A 6 13.38 -14.06 11.49
C ILE A 6 12.98 -15.52 11.76
N GLU A 7 13.73 -16.15 12.66
CA GLU A 7 13.47 -17.52 13.12
C GLU A 7 12.59 -17.49 14.39
N GLY A 8 11.64 -18.43 14.50
CA GLY A 8 10.79 -18.58 15.68
C GLY A 8 9.49 -17.77 15.65
N ASP A 9 9.08 -17.24 16.81
CA ASP A 9 7.80 -16.54 16.97
C ASP A 9 7.81 -15.16 16.29
N LEU A 10 6.91 -14.98 15.33
CA LEU A 10 6.74 -13.73 14.58
C LEU A 10 5.90 -12.69 15.32
N LEU A 11 5.15 -13.07 16.36
CA LEU A 11 4.19 -12.20 17.04
C LEU A 11 4.81 -10.89 17.58
N PRO A 12 6.02 -10.87 18.19
CA PRO A 12 6.62 -9.62 18.65
C PRO A 12 6.88 -8.62 17.52
N TYR A 13 7.30 -9.12 16.36
CA TYR A 13 7.59 -8.28 15.18
C TYR A 13 6.31 -7.79 14.53
N LEU A 14 5.29 -8.65 14.41
CA LEU A 14 3.96 -8.27 13.94
C LEU A 14 3.34 -7.18 14.80
N LYS A 15 3.46 -7.28 16.14
CA LYS A 15 3.02 -6.23 17.07
C LYS A 15 3.76 -4.92 16.84
N LYS A 16 5.05 -4.99 16.53
CA LYS A 16 5.89 -3.83 16.31
C LYS A 16 5.49 -3.04 15.06
N ILE A 17 5.23 -3.74 13.96
CA ILE A 17 4.80 -3.13 12.68
C ILE A 17 3.30 -2.83 12.62
N SER A 18 2.54 -3.19 13.66
CA SER A 18 1.12 -2.86 13.71
C SER A 18 0.94 -1.39 14.04
N LEU A 19 0.05 -0.70 13.32
CA LEU A 19 -0.37 0.64 13.71
C LEU A 19 -1.08 0.58 15.08
N PRO A 20 -0.84 1.54 15.98
CA PRO A 20 -1.37 1.50 17.34
C PRO A 20 -2.83 1.98 17.40
N ILE A 21 -3.70 1.26 16.71
CA ILE A 21 -5.16 1.46 16.70
C ILE A 21 -5.76 0.84 17.95
N LYS A 22 -6.49 1.64 18.74
CA LYS A 22 -6.98 1.27 20.09
C LYS A 22 -8.39 0.71 20.08
N GLU A 23 -9.28 1.29 19.28
CA GLU A 23 -10.71 1.02 19.33
C GLU A 23 -11.31 1.04 17.93
N TYR A 24 -12.15 0.06 17.63
CA TYR A 24 -13.07 0.05 16.50
C TYR A 24 -14.43 0.46 17.05
N GLU A 25 -14.88 1.69 16.76
CA GLU A 25 -16.27 2.03 16.99
C GLU A 25 -17.15 1.19 16.04
N HIS A 26 -18.37 0.82 16.46
CA HIS A 26 -19.24 -0.09 15.70
C HIS A 26 -19.32 0.29 14.21
N PRO A 27 -19.33 -0.69 13.30
CA PRO A 27 -19.26 -0.42 11.89
C PRO A 27 -20.46 0.42 11.44
N GLN A 28 -20.21 1.67 11.04
CA GLN A 28 -21.19 2.43 10.27
C GLN A 28 -21.16 1.88 8.84
N PHE A 29 -22.03 0.89 8.57
CA PHE A 29 -22.22 0.37 7.22
C PHE A 29 -22.90 1.44 6.36
N TYR A 30 -22.11 2.22 5.65
CA TYR A 30 -22.64 3.08 4.60
C TYR A 30 -22.99 2.21 3.39
N ARG A 31 -24.27 1.91 3.21
CA ARG A 31 -24.80 1.51 1.89
C ARG A 31 -24.95 2.77 1.06
N TRP A 32 -23.95 3.04 0.24
CA TRP A 32 -23.94 4.17 -0.69
C TRP A 32 -24.97 3.89 -1.79
N PHE A 33 -26.16 4.45 -1.68
CA PHE A 33 -27.10 4.48 -2.80
C PHE A 33 -26.60 5.56 -3.78
N GLN A 34 -26.22 5.12 -4.98
CA GLN A 34 -25.62 5.94 -6.02
C GLN A 34 -26.58 7.05 -6.50
N THR A 35 -26.29 8.29 -6.13
CA THR A 35 -26.52 9.48 -6.97
C THR A 35 -25.42 10.51 -6.67
N SER A 36 -24.19 10.21 -7.07
CA SER A 36 -23.09 11.19 -7.01
C SER A 36 -23.10 12.04 -8.29
N LEU A 37 -23.07 13.36 -8.15
CA LEU A 37 -22.97 14.32 -9.26
C LEU A 37 -21.51 14.59 -9.70
N LEU A 38 -20.54 13.81 -9.19
CA LEU A 38 -19.13 13.99 -9.49
C LEU A 38 -18.81 13.67 -10.95
N THR A 39 -18.14 14.59 -11.64
CA THR A 39 -17.61 14.35 -12.99
C THR A 39 -16.27 13.60 -12.93
N ASP A 40 -15.87 12.99 -14.04
CA ASP A 40 -14.54 12.37 -14.19
C ASP A 40 -13.42 13.38 -13.83
N GLU A 41 -13.55 14.67 -14.22
CA GLU A 41 -12.54 15.69 -13.86
C GLU A 41 -12.46 15.96 -12.35
N MET A 42 -13.61 16.00 -11.66
CA MET A 42 -13.64 16.20 -10.20
C MET A 42 -12.94 15.07 -9.47
N ILE A 43 -13.19 13.82 -9.90
CA ILE A 43 -12.55 12.62 -9.33
C ILE A 43 -11.05 12.62 -9.62
N GLU A 44 -10.63 13.02 -10.82
CA GLU A 44 -9.21 13.16 -11.16
C GLU A 44 -8.50 14.20 -10.29
N MET A 45 -9.09 15.38 -10.10
CA MET A 45 -8.54 16.42 -9.23
C MET A 45 -8.42 15.93 -7.79
N GLN A 46 -9.41 15.19 -7.32
CA GLN A 46 -9.39 14.56 -6.01
C GLN A 46 -8.26 13.54 -5.89
N LEU A 47 -8.10 12.61 -6.83
CA LEU A 47 -7.02 11.62 -6.79
C LEU A 47 -5.63 12.25 -6.74
N GLN A 48 -5.44 13.40 -7.40
CA GLN A 48 -4.17 14.12 -7.40
C GLN A 48 -3.89 14.86 -6.08
N SER A 49 -4.94 15.18 -5.31
CA SER A 49 -4.84 15.84 -4.01
C SER A 49 -4.93 14.88 -2.81
N MET A 50 -5.27 13.61 -3.04
CA MET A 50 -5.42 12.58 -2.02
C MET A 50 -4.47 11.39 -2.26
N PRO A 51 -3.21 11.46 -1.75
CA PRO A 51 -2.20 10.45 -2.02
C PRO A 51 -2.58 9.02 -1.59
N PHE A 52 -3.23 8.87 -0.44
CA PHE A 52 -3.71 7.56 0.05
C PHE A 52 -4.76 6.94 -0.86
N LEU A 53 -5.70 7.74 -1.37
CA LEU A 53 -6.72 7.28 -2.31
C LEU A 53 -6.10 6.78 -3.61
N LEU A 54 -5.18 7.56 -4.17
CA LEU A 54 -4.46 7.19 -5.39
C LEU A 54 -3.58 5.95 -5.18
N TRP A 55 -2.92 5.85 -4.03
CA TRP A 55 -2.18 4.65 -3.62
C TRP A 55 -3.08 3.42 -3.56
N GLY A 56 -4.22 3.53 -2.88
CA GLY A 56 -5.22 2.47 -2.77
C GLY A 56 -5.74 2.04 -4.13
N LEU A 57 -6.07 3.00 -5.00
CA LEU A 57 -6.55 2.74 -6.35
C LEU A 57 -5.52 2.00 -7.21
N ALA A 58 -4.26 2.44 -7.20
CA ALA A 58 -3.19 1.79 -7.94
C ALA A 58 -2.91 0.36 -7.42
N THR A 59 -2.91 0.18 -6.10
CA THR A 59 -2.73 -1.13 -5.48
C THR A 59 -3.86 -2.08 -5.86
N GLN A 60 -5.11 -1.64 -5.74
CA GLN A 60 -6.28 -2.45 -6.12
C GLN A 60 -6.32 -2.75 -7.61
N ALA A 61 -5.87 -1.84 -8.48
CA ALA A 61 -5.71 -2.11 -9.91
C ALA A 61 -4.69 -3.22 -10.17
N PHE A 62 -3.54 -3.19 -9.49
CA PHE A 62 -2.52 -4.23 -9.60
C PHE A 62 -3.09 -5.61 -9.23
N TYR A 63 -3.77 -5.71 -8.09
CA TYR A 63 -4.38 -6.96 -7.65
C TYR A 63 -5.49 -7.43 -8.58
N TRP A 64 -6.36 -6.51 -9.03
CA TRP A 64 -7.45 -6.84 -9.95
C TRP A 64 -6.96 -7.39 -11.29
N ILE A 65 -5.83 -6.89 -11.80
CA ILE A 65 -5.25 -7.35 -13.08
C ILE A 65 -4.52 -8.69 -12.91
N ASN A 66 -3.88 -8.90 -11.75
CA ASN A 66 -2.95 -10.01 -11.56
C ASN A 66 -3.54 -11.19 -10.75
N LEU A 67 -4.69 -11.02 -10.12
CA LEU A 67 -5.42 -12.07 -9.44
C LEU A 67 -6.72 -12.40 -10.20
N GLU A 68 -7.12 -13.66 -10.16
CA GLU A 68 -8.43 -14.10 -10.66
C GLU A 68 -9.56 -13.40 -9.88
N GLU A 69 -10.66 -13.06 -10.57
CA GLU A 69 -11.76 -12.21 -10.10
C GLU A 69 -12.42 -12.63 -8.77
N ASN A 70 -12.18 -13.87 -8.32
CA ASN A 70 -12.77 -14.47 -7.12
C ASN A 70 -11.93 -14.33 -5.84
N LYS A 71 -10.74 -13.72 -5.91
CA LYS A 71 -9.86 -13.60 -4.73
C LYS A 71 -9.95 -12.20 -4.13
N SER A 72 -10.47 -12.11 -2.90
CA SER A 72 -10.67 -10.83 -2.20
C SER A 72 -9.35 -10.33 -1.62
N PHE A 73 -8.76 -9.30 -2.22
CA PHE A 73 -7.65 -8.55 -1.62
C PHE A 73 -8.13 -7.14 -1.26
N TYR A 74 -7.81 -6.69 -0.05
CA TYR A 74 -8.16 -5.35 0.39
C TYR A 74 -6.93 -4.52 0.76
N THR A 75 -6.98 -3.23 0.44
CA THR A 75 -6.06 -2.22 0.93
C THR A 75 -6.73 -1.48 2.07
N MET A 76 -5.99 -1.22 3.14
CA MET A 76 -6.43 -0.33 4.22
C MET A 76 -5.65 0.97 4.16
N ILE A 77 -6.37 2.08 4.28
CA ILE A 77 -5.79 3.40 4.53
C ILE A 77 -6.41 3.99 5.80
N TYR A 78 -5.69 4.91 6.42
CA TYR A 78 -6.15 5.63 7.60
C TYR A 78 -6.05 7.12 7.31
N GLU A 79 -7.17 7.82 7.49
CA GLU A 79 -7.34 9.20 7.06
C GLU A 79 -7.93 10.03 8.20
N SER A 80 -7.66 11.34 8.19
CA SER A 80 -8.38 12.25 9.10
C SER A 80 -9.85 12.34 8.69
N SER A 81 -10.70 12.79 9.61
CA SER A 81 -12.11 13.03 9.31
C SER A 81 -12.31 14.04 8.16
N GLU A 82 -11.48 15.09 8.07
CA GLU A 82 -11.52 16.05 6.96
C GLU A 82 -11.14 15.40 5.62
N ALA A 83 -10.08 14.59 5.59
CA ALA A 83 -9.66 13.92 4.36
C ALA A 83 -10.72 12.91 3.89
N PHE A 84 -11.28 12.13 4.82
CA PHE A 84 -12.38 11.21 4.55
C PHE A 84 -13.59 11.95 3.96
N GLU A 85 -14.08 13.00 4.62
CA GLU A 85 -15.25 13.76 4.17
C GLU A 85 -15.09 14.33 2.76
N ARG A 86 -13.88 14.77 2.40
CA ARG A 86 -13.61 15.25 1.04
C ARG A 86 -13.74 14.14 -0.01
N GLN A 87 -13.38 12.89 0.29
CA GLN A 87 -13.27 11.80 -0.68
C GLN A 87 -14.33 10.73 -0.63
N LYS A 88 -15.18 10.76 0.39
CA LYS A 88 -16.13 9.70 0.69
C LYS A 88 -17.06 9.37 -0.50
N ASP A 89 -17.48 10.39 -1.26
CA ASP A 89 -18.37 10.22 -2.42
C ASP A 89 -17.67 9.61 -3.66
N SER A 90 -16.33 9.72 -3.74
CA SER A 90 -15.53 9.11 -4.81
C SER A 90 -15.19 7.65 -4.54
N LEU A 91 -15.10 7.24 -3.27
CA LEU A 91 -14.78 5.87 -2.89
C LEU A 91 -15.67 4.81 -3.56
N PRO A 92 -17.01 4.85 -3.48
CA PRO A 92 -17.87 3.84 -4.11
C PRO A 92 -17.87 3.92 -5.65
N LEU A 93 -17.40 5.03 -6.22
CA LEU A 93 -17.26 5.19 -7.66
C LEU A 93 -15.95 4.56 -8.17
N LEU A 94 -14.91 4.53 -7.34
CA LEU A 94 -13.57 4.07 -7.70
C LEU A 94 -13.32 2.59 -7.37
N PHE A 95 -13.95 2.07 -6.32
CA PHE A 95 -13.74 0.71 -5.83
C PHE A 95 -15.03 -0.12 -5.89
N ARG A 96 -14.89 -1.45 -5.95
CA ARG A 96 -16.06 -2.35 -5.99
C ARG A 96 -16.73 -2.48 -4.63
N LYS A 97 -15.92 -2.45 -3.57
CA LYS A 97 -16.39 -2.55 -2.20
C LYS A 97 -15.55 -1.65 -1.31
N VAL A 98 -16.22 -0.89 -0.47
CA VAL A 98 -15.62 0.04 0.48
C VAL A 98 -16.30 -0.16 1.82
N LEU A 99 -15.49 -0.28 2.87
CA LEU A 99 -15.92 -0.28 4.25
C LEU A 99 -15.13 0.80 4.98
N ALA A 100 -15.81 1.65 5.74
CA ALA A 100 -15.17 2.76 6.44
C ALA A 100 -15.67 2.81 7.89
N TYR A 101 -14.74 2.91 8.83
CA TYR A 101 -15.06 2.89 10.26
C TYR A 101 -14.26 3.96 11.00
N PRO A 102 -14.89 4.67 11.96
CA PRO A 102 -14.15 5.53 12.86
C PRO A 102 -13.26 4.69 13.78
N VAL A 103 -12.00 5.12 13.92
CA VAL A 103 -11.00 4.46 14.75
C VAL A 103 -10.21 5.48 15.57
N ARG A 104 -9.67 5.03 16.70
CA ARG A 104 -8.79 5.84 17.56
C ARG A 104 -7.37 5.30 17.54
N SER A 105 -6.39 6.19 17.63
CA SER A 105 -4.97 5.84 17.67
C SER A 105 -4.30 6.36 18.95
N SER A 106 -3.18 5.78 19.35
CA SER A 106 -2.29 6.40 20.35
C SER A 106 -1.44 7.54 19.80
N LEU A 107 -1.37 7.71 18.46
CA LEU A 107 -0.49 8.68 17.80
C LEU A 107 -1.12 10.07 17.63
N THR A 108 -2.44 10.17 17.76
CA THR A 108 -3.18 11.42 17.64
C THR A 108 -4.43 11.38 18.51
N GLU A 109 -4.85 12.54 18.98
CA GLU A 109 -6.13 12.71 19.68
C GLU A 109 -7.30 12.85 18.69
N GLU A 110 -7.02 13.21 17.44
CA GLU A 110 -8.05 13.39 16.41
C GLU A 110 -8.66 12.04 15.97
N PRO A 111 -9.98 11.98 15.74
CA PRO A 111 -10.62 10.79 15.21
C PRO A 111 -10.17 10.50 13.77
N LEU A 112 -9.85 9.24 13.51
CA LEU A 112 -9.44 8.76 12.21
C LEU A 112 -10.52 7.89 11.58
N TRP A 113 -10.44 7.72 10.28
CA TRP A 113 -11.21 6.74 9.53
C TRP A 113 -10.29 5.65 9.01
N GLN A 114 -10.57 4.41 9.37
CA GLN A 114 -10.00 3.26 8.66
C GLN A 114 -10.89 2.99 7.44
N VAL A 115 -10.33 3.10 6.24
CA VAL A 115 -11.03 2.82 4.99
C VAL A 115 -10.42 1.58 4.37
N GLN A 116 -11.22 0.52 4.30
CA GLN A 116 -10.92 -0.73 3.62
C GLN A 116 -11.52 -0.70 2.22
N MET A 117 -10.68 -0.90 1.21
CA MET A 117 -11.03 -0.84 -0.20
C MET A 117 -10.70 -2.17 -0.87
N GLU A 118 -11.64 -2.72 -1.62
CA GLU A 118 -11.51 -4.01 -2.30
C GLU A 118 -12.01 -3.91 -3.75
N GLY A 119 -11.18 -4.35 -4.68
CA GLY A 119 -11.42 -4.32 -6.12
C GLY A 119 -11.45 -2.90 -6.70
N ILE A 120 -11.24 -2.81 -8.00
CA ILE A 120 -11.35 -1.55 -8.75
C ILE A 120 -12.60 -1.57 -9.63
N SER A 121 -13.30 -0.44 -9.70
CA SER A 121 -14.45 -0.28 -10.59
C SER A 121 -14.01 -0.03 -12.05
N GLU A 122 -14.94 -0.10 -12.99
CA GLU A 122 -14.67 0.29 -14.38
C GLU A 122 -14.23 1.75 -14.50
N LEU A 123 -14.87 2.65 -13.74
CA LEU A 123 -14.51 4.06 -13.67
C LEU A 123 -13.11 4.25 -13.11
N GLY A 124 -12.79 3.60 -11.99
CA GLY A 124 -11.46 3.65 -11.38
C GLY A 124 -10.37 3.20 -12.35
N CYS A 125 -10.62 2.08 -13.06
CA CYS A 125 -9.75 1.59 -14.12
C CYS A 125 -9.55 2.62 -15.25
N ARG A 126 -10.63 3.23 -15.71
CA ARG A 126 -10.60 4.24 -16.79
C ARG A 126 -9.78 5.46 -16.38
N ILE A 127 -10.05 6.01 -15.19
CA ILE A 127 -9.35 7.19 -14.68
C ILE A 127 -7.86 6.89 -14.48
N LEU A 128 -7.51 5.76 -13.86
CA LEU A 128 -6.11 5.40 -13.63
C LEU A 128 -5.32 5.22 -14.95
N LYS A 129 -5.95 4.61 -15.97
CA LYS A 129 -5.38 4.51 -17.33
C LYS A 129 -5.19 5.89 -17.98
N LYS A 130 -6.14 6.80 -17.81
CA LYS A 130 -6.06 8.18 -18.29
C LYS A 130 -4.90 8.93 -17.63
N LEU A 131 -4.82 8.91 -16.29
CA LEU A 131 -3.72 9.52 -15.54
C LEU A 131 -2.35 8.99 -15.98
N LYS A 132 -2.23 7.69 -16.25
CA LYS A 132 -1.00 7.14 -16.80
C LYS A 132 -0.68 7.72 -18.18
N ARG A 133 -1.63 7.70 -19.11
CA ARG A 133 -1.45 8.16 -20.49
C ARG A 133 -1.04 9.64 -20.53
N GLU A 134 -1.55 10.43 -19.60
CA GLU A 134 -1.23 11.85 -19.43
C GLU A 134 0.05 12.10 -18.60
N SER A 135 0.78 11.05 -18.22
CA SER A 135 1.99 11.15 -17.39
C SER A 135 1.76 11.85 -16.03
N ARG A 136 0.55 11.71 -15.46
CA ARG A 136 0.13 12.27 -14.17
C ARG A 136 0.19 11.27 -13.01
N LEU A 137 0.67 10.05 -13.26
CA LEU A 137 0.93 9.09 -12.19
C LEU A 137 2.33 9.29 -11.60
N PRO A 138 2.48 9.22 -10.26
CA PRO A 138 3.78 9.20 -9.62
C PRO A 138 4.66 8.06 -10.16
N PRO A 139 5.98 8.29 -10.36
CA PRO A 139 6.88 7.30 -10.93
C PRO A 139 6.97 6.02 -10.08
N GLU A 140 6.87 6.14 -8.76
CA GLU A 140 6.86 4.99 -7.85
C GLU A 140 5.65 4.07 -8.08
N LEU A 141 4.45 4.64 -8.31
CA LEU A 141 3.26 3.84 -8.62
C LEU A 141 3.41 3.12 -9.96
N ILE A 142 4.00 3.78 -10.95
CA ILE A 142 4.26 3.16 -12.26
C ILE A 142 5.23 1.97 -12.10
N ASN A 143 6.29 2.16 -11.32
CA ASN A 143 7.32 1.14 -11.11
C ASN A 143 6.83 -0.04 -10.26
N LEU A 144 6.00 0.23 -9.25
CA LEU A 144 5.48 -0.81 -8.34
C LEU A 144 4.32 -1.60 -8.92
N TYR A 145 3.39 -0.93 -9.62
CA TYR A 145 2.07 -1.49 -9.90
C TYR A 145 1.67 -1.54 -11.37
N TRP A 146 2.35 -0.80 -12.25
CA TRP A 146 1.95 -0.77 -13.66
C TRP A 146 2.86 -1.60 -14.56
N LYS A 147 4.17 -1.58 -14.34
CA LYS A 147 5.14 -2.29 -15.20
C LYS A 147 5.35 -3.75 -14.81
N THR A 148 4.73 -4.19 -13.73
CA THR A 148 5.03 -5.43 -13.02
C THR A 148 3.77 -6.30 -12.93
N GLY A 149 3.94 -7.61 -13.13
CA GLY A 149 3.00 -8.61 -12.65
C GLY A 149 3.51 -9.21 -11.34
N PHE A 150 2.83 -10.22 -10.77
CA PHE A 150 3.38 -10.94 -9.62
C PHE A 150 4.74 -11.54 -9.97
N ALA A 151 5.73 -11.27 -9.11
CA ALA A 151 7.00 -11.95 -9.15
C ALA A 151 7.04 -12.92 -7.97
N SER A 152 7.20 -14.22 -8.24
CA SER A 152 7.30 -15.23 -7.17
C SER A 152 8.76 -15.64 -6.99
N ASP A 153 9.23 -15.58 -5.75
CA ASP A 153 10.35 -16.40 -5.32
C ASP A 153 9.72 -17.53 -4.50
N TRP A 154 10.07 -18.78 -4.80
CA TRP A 154 9.60 -19.94 -4.05
C TRP A 154 10.04 -19.80 -2.58
N GLN A 155 9.17 -19.27 -1.73
CA GLN A 155 9.43 -19.09 -0.32
C GLN A 155 8.21 -19.46 0.51
N GLU A 156 8.44 -20.00 1.69
CA GLU A 156 7.41 -20.18 2.70
C GLU A 156 6.99 -18.82 3.29
N LYS A 157 5.87 -18.80 4.03
CA LYS A 157 5.49 -17.65 4.87
C LYS A 157 6.65 -17.29 5.81
N ALA A 158 7.21 -16.10 5.65
CA ALA A 158 8.40 -15.68 6.37
C ALA A 158 8.39 -14.17 6.62
N MET A 159 9.14 -13.74 7.65
CA MET A 159 9.40 -12.33 7.90
C MET A 159 10.91 -12.12 7.92
N PHE A 160 11.37 -11.03 7.32
CA PHE A 160 12.77 -10.67 7.22
C PHE A 160 13.00 -9.31 7.86
N VAL A 161 14.12 -9.16 8.56
CA VAL A 161 14.69 -7.84 8.85
C VAL A 161 15.46 -7.39 7.61
N VAL A 162 15.22 -6.15 7.17
CA VAL A 162 15.95 -5.55 6.06
C VAL A 162 17.02 -4.64 6.65
N THR A 163 18.28 -4.96 6.42
CA THR A 163 19.39 -4.13 6.93
C THR A 163 20.26 -3.62 5.78
N GLU A 164 20.93 -2.49 6.03
CA GLU A 164 22.03 -2.07 5.17
C GLU A 164 23.15 -3.10 5.19
N ASP A 165 23.86 -3.18 4.07
CA ASP A 165 25.04 -4.04 3.98
C ASP A 165 26.24 -3.13 4.20
N HIS A 166 26.81 -3.17 5.40
CA HIS A 166 27.97 -2.33 5.75
C HIS A 166 29.28 -2.82 5.07
N ALA A 167 29.23 -3.90 4.29
CA ALA A 167 30.41 -4.56 3.72
C ALA A 167 30.68 -4.24 2.23
N SER A 168 29.90 -3.38 1.57
CA SER A 168 30.07 -3.11 0.14
C SER A 168 30.63 -1.71 -0.14
N ASP A 169 31.90 -1.64 -0.57
CA ASP A 169 32.60 -0.48 -1.17
C ASP A 169 31.98 0.00 -2.50
N VAL A 170 30.68 -0.21 -2.72
CA VAL A 170 29.98 0.27 -3.92
C VAL A 170 29.60 1.73 -3.66
N PRO A 171 30.08 2.70 -4.46
CA PRO A 171 29.79 4.10 -4.24
C PRO A 171 28.28 4.36 -4.17
N ASN A 172 27.85 4.89 -3.02
CA ASN A 172 26.57 5.50 -2.67
C ASN A 172 25.56 5.72 -3.83
N LYS A 173 24.86 4.67 -4.28
CA LYS A 173 23.62 4.84 -5.07
C LYS A 173 22.51 5.49 -4.24
N LEU A 174 22.56 5.36 -2.91
CA LEU A 174 21.67 6.04 -1.98
C LEU A 174 21.76 7.57 -2.09
N ALA A 175 22.91 8.14 -2.47
CA ALA A 175 23.09 9.58 -2.58
C ALA A 175 22.37 10.23 -3.77
N LEU A 176 21.67 9.46 -4.62
CA LEU A 176 21.05 9.97 -5.86
C LEU A 176 19.53 9.76 -5.94
N TYR A 177 18.93 8.87 -5.15
CA TYR A 177 17.48 8.64 -5.22
C TYR A 177 16.74 9.53 -4.23
N GLU A 178 15.87 10.39 -4.77
CA GLU A 178 14.93 11.20 -4.02
C GLU A 178 13.50 10.80 -4.39
N PRO A 179 12.66 10.37 -3.43
CA PRO A 179 11.27 10.03 -3.73
C PRO A 179 10.49 11.23 -4.25
N SER A 180 9.49 10.97 -5.08
CA SER A 180 8.57 12.01 -5.55
C SER A 180 7.86 12.70 -4.38
N PRO A 181 7.32 13.94 -4.55
CA PRO A 181 6.53 14.60 -3.51
C PRO A 181 5.38 13.74 -2.98
N PHE A 182 4.75 12.96 -3.86
CA PHE A 182 3.72 11.98 -3.49
C PHE A 182 4.25 10.93 -2.51
N MET A 183 5.39 10.32 -2.84
CA MET A 183 5.97 9.27 -1.99
C MET A 183 6.56 9.84 -0.70
N ARG A 184 7.15 11.03 -0.72
CA ARG A 184 7.61 11.72 0.49
C ARG A 184 6.47 12.00 1.46
N PHE A 185 5.32 12.49 0.95
CA PHE A 185 4.12 12.69 1.76
C PHE A 185 3.70 11.39 2.46
N LEU A 186 3.61 10.29 1.71
CA LEU A 186 3.24 9.00 2.25
C LEU A 186 4.26 8.51 3.29
N LEU A 187 5.55 8.50 2.98
CA LEU A 187 6.60 8.03 3.89
C LEU A 187 6.70 8.86 5.18
N GLN A 188 6.31 10.13 5.17
CA GLN A 188 6.29 10.98 6.37
C GLN A 188 5.05 10.79 7.23
N ASN A 189 3.98 10.21 6.67
CA ASN A 189 2.73 10.02 7.40
C ASN A 189 2.84 8.85 8.40
N PRO A 190 2.53 9.04 9.69
CA PRO A 190 2.65 8.00 10.71
C PRO A 190 1.66 6.83 10.53
N PHE A 191 0.60 7.00 9.73
CA PHE A 191 -0.37 5.96 9.42
C PHE A 191 -0.13 5.25 8.09
N PHE A 192 0.92 5.65 7.36
CA PHE A 192 1.43 4.92 6.21
C PHE A 192 2.72 4.23 6.63
N ASN A 193 2.63 2.95 6.97
CA ASN A 193 3.76 2.18 7.47
C ASN A 193 4.06 0.91 6.65
N SER A 194 3.44 0.79 5.46
CA SER A 194 3.67 -0.37 4.61
C SER A 194 3.53 -0.07 3.12
N ILE A 195 4.30 -0.80 2.31
CA ILE A 195 4.26 -0.76 0.85
C ILE A 195 4.17 -2.18 0.31
N ASP A 196 3.29 -2.37 -0.67
CA ASP A 196 3.18 -3.64 -1.37
C ASP A 196 4.28 -3.77 -2.43
N LEU A 197 5.03 -4.87 -2.37
CA LEU A 197 6.15 -5.21 -3.25
C LEU A 197 5.90 -6.54 -3.98
N SER A 198 4.64 -6.99 -4.05
CA SER A 198 4.32 -8.30 -4.63
C SER A 198 4.68 -8.44 -6.11
N GLY A 199 4.89 -7.31 -6.80
CA GLY A 199 5.40 -7.28 -8.17
C GLY A 199 6.91 -7.47 -8.32
N MET A 200 7.64 -7.73 -7.22
CA MET A 200 9.11 -7.87 -7.20
C MET A 200 9.54 -9.18 -6.55
N THR A 201 10.66 -9.73 -7.02
CA THR A 201 11.40 -10.76 -6.28
C THR A 201 12.07 -10.15 -5.06
N LEU A 202 12.45 -10.94 -4.06
CA LEU A 202 13.20 -10.52 -2.89
C LEU A 202 14.50 -9.82 -3.26
N ARG A 203 15.20 -10.35 -4.28
CA ARG A 203 16.39 -9.71 -4.83
C ARG A 203 16.05 -8.33 -5.37
N GLN A 204 14.99 -8.20 -6.16
CA GLN A 204 14.53 -6.92 -6.68
C GLN A 204 14.10 -5.96 -5.55
N CYS A 205 13.46 -6.46 -4.49
CA CYS A 205 13.10 -5.66 -3.32
C CYS A 205 14.34 -5.00 -2.68
N ILE A 206 15.43 -5.75 -2.47
CA ILE A 206 16.66 -5.19 -1.87
C ILE A 206 17.51 -4.38 -2.85
N GLU A 207 17.26 -4.50 -4.14
CA GLU A 207 17.87 -3.67 -5.18
C GLU A 207 17.08 -2.39 -5.45
N ASN A 208 15.82 -2.31 -4.99
CA ASN A 208 14.93 -1.20 -5.24
C ASN A 208 15.31 0.06 -4.45
N ASP A 209 15.40 1.20 -5.13
CA ASP A 209 15.85 2.46 -4.54
C ASP A 209 14.87 3.03 -3.49
N LEU A 210 13.56 2.81 -3.63
CA LEU A 210 12.57 3.21 -2.63
C LEU A 210 12.71 2.39 -1.34
N VAL A 211 12.97 1.09 -1.46
CA VAL A 211 13.22 0.22 -0.29
C VAL A 211 14.51 0.66 0.41
N ARG A 212 15.58 0.93 -0.34
CA ARG A 212 16.84 1.46 0.21
C ARG A 212 16.64 2.78 0.94
N TYR A 213 15.92 3.71 0.31
CA TYR A 213 15.56 4.98 0.93
C TYR A 213 14.79 4.78 2.24
N THR A 214 13.82 3.86 2.24
CA THR A 214 13.01 3.55 3.43
C THR A 214 13.89 2.99 4.56
N VAL A 215 14.78 2.04 4.26
CA VAL A 215 15.74 1.48 5.25
C VAL A 215 16.64 2.55 5.85
N HIS A 216 17.08 3.51 5.04
CA HIS A 216 17.96 4.58 5.51
C HIS A 216 17.25 5.61 6.43
N HIS A 217 15.95 5.83 6.23
CA HIS A 217 15.19 6.89 6.92
C HIS A 217 14.27 6.37 8.02
N LYS A 218 14.09 5.06 8.14
CA LYS A 218 13.25 4.42 9.15
C LYS A 218 14.10 3.64 10.13
N LYS A 219 13.63 3.52 11.38
CA LYS A 219 14.43 2.91 12.44
C LYS A 219 14.62 1.43 12.16
N GLU A 220 13.54 0.75 11.82
CA GLU A 220 13.54 -0.66 11.50
C GLU A 220 12.56 -0.93 10.36
N VAL A 221 12.99 -1.81 9.46
CA VAL A 221 12.25 -2.16 8.25
C VAL A 221 12.18 -3.68 8.14
N TYR A 222 10.98 -4.17 7.85
CA TYR A 222 10.68 -5.58 7.79
C TYR A 222 10.01 -5.92 6.46
N LEU A 223 10.33 -7.08 5.90
CA LEU A 223 9.66 -7.61 4.72
C LEU A 223 8.89 -8.87 5.12
N LEU A 224 7.58 -8.87 4.93
CA LEU A 224 6.72 -10.01 5.22
C LEU A 224 6.31 -10.67 3.90
N THR A 225 6.52 -11.99 3.80
CA THR A 225 6.01 -12.83 2.73
C THR A 225 4.82 -13.63 3.25
N LEU A 226 3.70 -13.62 2.52
CA LEU A 226 2.50 -14.38 2.87
C LEU A 226 2.06 -15.21 1.66
N ASP A 227 1.78 -16.49 1.93
CA ASP A 227 1.11 -17.36 0.96
C ASP A 227 -0.31 -16.83 0.73
N TYR A 228 -0.67 -16.64 -0.53
CA TYR A 228 -2.01 -16.22 -0.92
C TYR A 228 -2.95 -17.41 -1.17
N SER A 229 -2.43 -18.64 -1.22
CA SER A 229 -3.21 -19.87 -1.34
C SER A 229 -3.30 -20.60 0.00
N GLU A 230 -4.45 -20.54 0.65
CA GLU A 230 -4.78 -21.51 1.71
C GLU A 230 -5.08 -22.91 1.15
N ALA A 231 -5.20 -23.03 -0.18
CA ALA A 231 -5.38 -24.29 -0.91
C ALA A 231 -4.18 -24.57 -1.82
N GLU A 232 -3.37 -25.57 -1.43
CA GLU A 232 -2.43 -26.29 -2.27
C GLU A 232 -1.31 -25.46 -2.94
N HIS A 233 -0.30 -25.05 -2.17
CA HIS A 233 1.13 -24.85 -2.53
C HIS A 233 1.52 -24.22 -3.90
N GLN A 234 0.64 -23.51 -4.60
CA GLN A 234 0.89 -22.98 -5.95
C GLN A 234 0.34 -21.55 -6.15
N GLY A 235 0.02 -20.83 -5.07
CA GLY A 235 -0.35 -19.42 -5.13
C GLY A 235 0.86 -18.46 -5.22
N PRO A 236 0.67 -17.22 -5.74
CA PRO A 236 1.71 -16.20 -5.68
C PRO A 236 1.91 -15.73 -4.23
N PHE A 237 3.17 -15.59 -3.80
CA PHE A 237 3.50 -15.02 -2.49
C PHE A 237 3.44 -13.50 -2.54
N THR A 238 2.54 -12.92 -1.74
CA THR A 238 2.51 -11.47 -1.53
C THR A 238 3.69 -11.03 -0.68
N LYS A 239 4.22 -9.85 -0.97
CA LYS A 239 5.36 -9.27 -0.26
C LYS A 239 5.00 -7.87 0.17
N ARG A 240 5.13 -7.59 1.47
CA ARG A 240 4.87 -6.26 2.00
C ARG A 240 6.02 -5.80 2.85
N LEU A 241 6.55 -4.63 2.50
CA LEU A 241 7.52 -3.92 3.31
C LEU A 241 6.77 -3.18 4.40
N PHE A 242 7.27 -3.23 5.63
CA PHE A 242 6.77 -2.52 6.79
C PHE A 242 7.89 -1.74 7.45
N TRP A 243 7.55 -0.66 8.15
CA TRP A 243 8.52 0.10 8.94
C TRP A 243 7.92 0.68 10.21
N VAL A 244 8.80 1.08 11.13
CA VAL A 244 8.50 1.76 12.39
C VAL A 244 9.35 3.01 12.59
#